data_AF-A0A1H3YZL9-F1
#
_entry.id   AF-A0A1H3YZL9-F1
#
_cell.length_a   1.000
_cell.length_b   1.000
_cell.length_c   1.000
_cell.angle_alpha   90.00
_cell.angle_beta   90.00
_cell.angle_gamma   90.00
#
_symmetry.space_group_name_H-M   'P 1'
#
loop_
_entity.id
_entity.type
_entity.pdbx_description
1 polymer ?
#
loop_
_entity_poly.entity_id
_entity_poly.type
_entity_poly.pdbx_seq_one_letter_code
_entity_poly.pdbx_strand_id
1 'polypeptide(L)'
;MKPARPRPGTPWNWLCQATGAVPLPARSASRAAAQGGFTLLELLVVISIMALATAGVSLALRDGGQTQLEREAARLAALLESGRAQSRGTGVPVRWRADAQGFRFEGLPAGTLPTRWLDAGTTVRGPATLQLGPEPLIGPQQVLLTHQAHPERTLRVATDGLRPFAVEPLP
;
A
#
# COMPACT_ATOMS: atom_id res chain seq x y z
N MET A 1 -73.02 -0.96 24.76
CA MET A 1 -73.94 -0.99 25.91
C MET A 1 -73.21 -0.44 27.13
N LYS A 2 -73.84 0.50 27.86
CA LYS A 2 -73.49 1.22 29.13
C LYS A 2 -72.87 0.35 30.26
N PRO A 3 -72.46 0.90 31.44
CA PRO A 3 -71.90 2.22 31.85
C PRO A 3 -70.82 2.08 32.99
N ALA A 4 -70.54 3.20 33.69
CA ALA A 4 -70.00 3.35 35.08
C ALA A 4 -68.49 3.64 35.19
N ARG A 5 -68.00 4.61 35.98
CA ARG A 5 -68.58 5.57 36.95
C ARG A 5 -67.54 6.71 37.20
N PRO A 6 -67.95 7.84 37.79
CA PRO A 6 -67.14 9.05 38.02
C PRO A 6 -66.45 9.03 39.39
N ARG A 7 -65.47 9.93 39.64
CA ARG A 7 -65.21 10.58 40.96
C ARG A 7 -64.06 11.63 40.94
N PRO A 8 -63.90 12.46 41.99
CA PRO A 8 -64.19 13.90 41.94
C PRO A 8 -62.97 14.78 42.32
N GLY A 9 -63.11 16.10 42.23
CA GLY A 9 -62.08 17.01 42.77
C GLY A 9 -62.18 18.46 42.32
N THR A 10 -63.24 19.15 42.75
CA THR A 10 -63.33 20.63 42.93
C THR A 10 -62.20 21.15 43.86
N PRO A 11 -61.91 22.47 44.03
CA PRO A 11 -62.83 23.62 43.86
C PRO A 11 -62.22 25.01 43.46
N TRP A 12 -63.11 26.01 43.42
CA TRP A 12 -62.98 27.36 44.00
C TRP A 12 -62.13 28.45 43.28
N ASN A 13 -62.89 29.40 42.72
CA ASN A 13 -62.55 30.81 42.49
C ASN A 13 -61.52 31.08 41.37
N TRP A 14 -61.81 31.81 40.28
CA TRP A 14 -62.76 32.90 40.07
C TRP A 14 -62.71 33.98 41.15
N LEU A 15 -61.53 34.60 41.30
CA LEU A 15 -61.34 35.96 41.79
C LEU A 15 -59.91 36.40 41.48
N CYS A 16 -59.75 37.06 40.33
CA CYS A 16 -58.98 38.29 40.13
C CYS A 16 -58.80 38.51 38.63
N GLN A 17 -59.81 39.14 38.05
CA GLN A 17 -59.58 39.99 36.89
C GLN A 17 -58.64 41.11 37.33
N ALA A 18 -57.50 41.25 36.67
CA ALA A 18 -56.75 42.49 36.65
C ALA A 18 -56.04 42.59 35.30
N THR A 19 -56.69 43.34 34.41
CA THR A 19 -56.08 44.39 33.58
C THR A 19 -54.90 44.00 32.68
N GLY A 20 -55.15 44.09 31.38
CA GLY A 20 -54.21 43.72 30.34
C GLY A 20 -52.91 44.51 30.31
N ALA A 21 -51.89 43.85 29.77
CA ALA A 21 -50.80 44.47 29.05
C ALA A 21 -50.39 43.50 27.95
N VAL A 22 -50.48 43.93 26.70
CA VAL A 22 -49.84 43.26 25.55
C VAL A 22 -48.39 43.74 25.49
N PRO A 23 -47.40 42.82 25.45
CA PRO A 23 -46.15 43.10 24.77
C PRO A 23 -45.94 42.20 23.54
N LEU A 24 -45.30 42.82 22.56
CA LEU A 24 -44.98 42.43 21.18
C LEU A 24 -44.15 41.12 21.02
N PRO A 25 -44.08 40.54 19.80
CA PRO A 25 -43.28 39.35 19.53
C PRO A 25 -41.78 39.60 19.73
N ALA A 26 -41.19 38.88 20.69
CA ALA A 26 -39.74 38.79 20.83
C ALA A 26 -39.17 37.83 19.76
N ARG A 27 -38.83 38.45 18.63
CA ARG A 27 -37.68 38.19 17.74
C ARG A 27 -37.02 36.81 17.89
N SER A 28 -37.06 36.05 16.79
CA SER A 28 -36.21 34.90 16.50
C SER A 28 -34.77 35.13 16.97
N ALA A 29 -34.36 34.42 18.03
CA ALA A 29 -32.96 34.33 18.40
C ALA A 29 -32.29 33.32 17.45
N SER A 30 -32.00 33.75 16.22
CA SER A 30 -30.85 33.24 15.49
C SER A 30 -29.61 33.64 16.30
N ARG A 31 -29.26 32.83 17.30
CA ARG A 31 -27.92 32.87 17.87
C ARG A 31 -27.00 32.39 16.77
N ALA A 32 -26.34 33.38 16.18
CA ALA A 32 -25.21 33.28 15.29
C ALA A 32 -24.38 32.04 15.63
N ALA A 33 -24.07 31.25 14.59
CA ALA A 33 -23.04 30.24 14.65
C ALA A 33 -21.86 30.83 15.45
N ALA A 34 -21.57 30.23 16.59
CA ALA A 34 -20.40 30.60 17.37
C ALA A 34 -19.21 30.42 16.44
N GLN A 35 -18.72 31.52 15.87
CA GLN A 35 -17.44 31.53 15.19
C GLN A 35 -16.43 31.35 16.31
N GLY A 36 -16.12 30.08 16.60
CA GLY A 36 -15.04 29.72 17.49
C GLY A 36 -13.78 30.35 16.93
N GLY A 37 -13.23 31.32 17.64
CA GLY A 37 -11.98 31.96 17.26
C GLY A 37 -10.90 30.90 17.19
N PHE A 38 -10.35 30.71 16.00
CA PHE A 38 -9.24 29.79 15.73
C PHE A 38 -8.08 30.17 16.66
N THR A 39 -7.81 29.36 17.68
CA THR A 39 -6.74 29.69 18.63
C THR A 39 -5.38 29.46 17.95
N LEU A 40 -4.36 30.22 18.34
CA LEU A 40 -2.98 29.99 17.85
C LEU A 40 -2.54 28.53 18.07
N LEU A 41 -2.97 27.94 19.19
CA LEU A 41 -2.69 26.54 19.52
C LEU A 41 -3.40 25.59 18.55
N GLU A 42 -4.65 25.85 18.19
CA GLU A 42 -5.41 25.05 17.23
C GLU A 42 -4.75 25.08 15.85
N LEU A 43 -4.30 26.25 15.37
CA LEU A 43 -3.51 26.32 14.14
C LEU A 43 -2.21 25.52 14.28
N LEU A 44 -1.49 25.68 15.40
CA LEU A 44 -0.22 24.98 15.63
C LEU A 44 -0.41 23.46 15.60
N VAL A 45 -1.43 22.94 16.28
CA VAL A 45 -1.72 21.50 16.30
C VAL A 45 -2.08 21.01 14.91
N VAL A 46 -2.95 21.71 14.19
CA VAL A 46 -3.35 21.32 12.83
C VAL A 46 -2.15 21.28 11.90
N ILE A 47 -1.33 22.34 11.87
CA ILE A 47 -0.12 22.34 11.02
C ILE A 47 0.87 21.26 11.47
N SER A 48 0.97 20.97 12.77
CA SER A 48 1.86 19.92 13.27
C SER A 48 1.41 18.53 12.81
N ILE A 49 0.10 18.24 12.85
CA ILE A 49 -0.45 16.95 12.41
C ILE A 49 -0.34 16.84 10.88
N MET A 50 -0.63 17.92 10.14
CA MET A 50 -0.45 17.95 8.68
C MET A 50 1.01 17.73 8.30
N ALA A 51 1.95 18.35 9.01
CA ALA A 51 3.38 18.16 8.78
C ALA A 51 3.81 16.72 9.05
N LEU A 52 3.41 16.14 10.19
CA LEU A 52 3.71 14.75 10.54
C LEU A 52 3.07 13.75 9.56
N ALA A 53 1.82 13.98 9.15
CA ALA A 53 1.13 13.16 8.15
C ALA A 53 1.87 13.21 6.81
N THR A 54 2.27 14.41 6.37
CA THR A 54 3.01 14.61 5.10
C THR A 54 4.39 13.95 5.14
N ALA A 55 5.12 14.08 6.26
CA ALA A 55 6.39 13.40 6.48
C ALA A 55 6.23 11.87 6.47
N GLY A 56 5.19 11.35 7.13
CA GLY A 56 4.87 9.93 7.17
C GLY A 56 4.57 9.34 5.79
N VAL A 57 3.76 10.03 4.97
CA VAL A 57 3.47 9.61 3.58
C VAL A 57 4.73 9.56 2.73
N SER A 58 5.61 10.56 2.87
CA SER A 58 6.87 10.64 2.12
C SER A 58 7.80 9.46 2.44
N LEU A 59 7.87 9.05 3.71
CA LEU A 59 8.63 7.87 4.14
C LEU A 59 8.00 6.57 3.62
N ALA A 60 6.67 6.44 3.71
CA ALA A 60 5.97 5.24 3.24
C ALA A 60 6.15 4.97 1.74
N LEU A 61 6.13 6.01 0.89
CA LEU A 61 6.40 5.88 -0.55
C LEU A 61 7.83 5.41 -0.81
N ARG A 62 8.80 6.00 -0.09
CA ARG A 62 10.21 5.62 -0.18
C ARG A 62 10.42 4.16 0.23
N ASP A 63 9.80 3.70 1.30
CA ASP A 63 9.95 2.30 1.76
C ASP A 63 9.18 1.32 0.86
N GLY A 64 8.05 1.76 0.29
CA GLY A 64 7.26 0.99 -0.67
C GLY A 64 8.09 0.53 -1.88
N GLY A 65 8.85 1.44 -2.51
CA GLY A 65 9.70 1.08 -3.64
C GLY A 65 10.82 0.10 -3.29
N GLN A 66 11.39 0.20 -2.08
CA GLN A 66 12.44 -0.72 -1.62
C GLN A 66 11.87 -2.12 -1.36
N THR A 67 10.78 -2.21 -0.60
CA THR A 67 10.12 -3.49 -0.33
C THR A 67 9.62 -4.16 -1.62
N GLN A 68 9.24 -3.40 -2.63
CA GLN A 68 8.84 -3.94 -3.93
C GLN A 68 10.02 -4.53 -4.70
N LEU A 69 11.17 -3.84 -4.75
CA LEU A 69 12.38 -4.36 -5.40
C LEU A 69 12.90 -5.62 -4.70
N GLU A 70 12.88 -5.67 -3.37
CA GLU A 70 13.24 -6.85 -2.58
C GLU A 70 12.32 -8.05 -2.87
N ARG A 71 11.01 -7.82 -2.93
CA ARG A 71 10.03 -8.86 -3.32
C ARG A 71 10.27 -9.37 -4.73
N GLU A 72 10.58 -8.48 -5.68
CA GLU A 72 10.89 -8.88 -7.05
C GLU A 72 12.17 -9.73 -7.10
N ALA A 73 13.22 -9.31 -6.40
CA ALA A 73 14.49 -10.03 -6.35
C ALA A 73 14.32 -11.43 -5.76
N ALA A 74 13.60 -11.55 -4.64
CA ALA A 74 13.33 -12.84 -4.00
C ALA A 74 12.51 -13.76 -4.91
N ARG A 75 11.48 -13.20 -5.57
CA ARG A 75 10.68 -13.93 -6.55
C ARG A 75 11.53 -14.39 -7.73
N LEU A 76 12.37 -13.52 -8.29
CA LEU A 76 13.24 -13.88 -9.41
C LEU A 76 14.21 -15.00 -9.02
N ALA A 77 14.83 -14.93 -7.84
CA ALA A 77 15.71 -16.00 -7.35
C ALA A 77 15.01 -17.37 -7.32
N ALA A 78 13.77 -17.43 -6.81
CA ALA A 78 12.97 -18.64 -6.82
C ALA A 78 12.62 -19.15 -8.24
N LEU A 79 12.32 -18.23 -9.17
CA LEU A 79 12.04 -18.57 -10.56
C LEU A 79 13.29 -19.10 -11.29
N LEU A 80 14.46 -18.52 -11.04
CA LEU A 80 15.72 -18.99 -11.59
C LEU A 80 16.07 -20.39 -11.08
N GLU A 81 15.87 -20.65 -9.79
CA GLU A 81 16.07 -21.99 -9.22
C GLU A 81 15.06 -23.01 -9.78
N SER A 82 13.81 -22.60 -9.98
CA SER A 82 12.80 -23.44 -10.65
C SER A 82 13.21 -23.78 -12.09
N GLY A 83 13.71 -22.79 -12.84
CA GLY A 83 14.25 -23.00 -14.19
C GLY A 83 15.46 -23.93 -14.21
N ARG A 84 16.37 -23.82 -13.24
CA ARG A 84 17.51 -24.72 -13.05
C ARG A 84 17.05 -26.14 -12.71
N ALA A 85 16.08 -26.31 -11.82
CA ALA A 85 15.51 -27.62 -11.50
C ALA A 85 14.85 -28.26 -12.73
N GLN A 86 14.10 -27.49 -13.52
CA GLN A 86 13.48 -27.95 -14.75
C GLN A 86 14.52 -28.36 -15.81
N SER A 87 15.58 -27.57 -15.97
CA SER A 87 16.69 -27.88 -16.89
C SER A 87 17.36 -29.20 -16.52
N ARG A 88 17.67 -29.40 -15.23
CA ARG A 88 18.25 -30.65 -14.71
C ARG A 88 17.30 -31.85 -14.85
N GLY A 89 16.02 -31.66 -14.55
CA GLY A 89 15.02 -32.73 -14.62
C GLY A 89 14.70 -33.18 -16.04
N THR A 90 14.79 -32.28 -17.02
CA THR A 90 14.53 -32.58 -18.45
C THR A 90 15.78 -32.87 -19.26
N GLY A 91 16.97 -32.51 -18.75
CA GLY A 91 18.22 -32.54 -19.50
C GLY A 91 18.32 -31.47 -20.61
N VAL A 92 17.34 -30.57 -20.72
CA VAL A 92 17.32 -29.52 -21.74
C VAL A 92 18.01 -28.26 -21.21
N PRO A 93 18.96 -27.66 -21.95
CA PRO A 93 19.55 -26.38 -21.58
C PRO A 93 18.50 -25.27 -21.47
N VAL A 94 18.45 -24.61 -20.31
CA VAL A 94 17.57 -23.46 -20.08
C VAL A 94 18.40 -22.21 -19.91
N ARG A 95 17.99 -21.15 -20.60
CA ARG A 95 18.60 -19.83 -20.49
C ARG A 95 17.54 -18.81 -20.09
N TRP A 96 17.82 -18.07 -19.04
CA TRP A 96 17.03 -16.90 -18.67
C TRP A 96 17.54 -15.67 -19.39
N ARG A 97 16.65 -14.85 -19.94
CA ARG A 97 17.00 -13.58 -20.59
C ARG A 97 15.99 -12.50 -20.25
N ALA A 98 16.48 -11.35 -19.76
CA ALA A 98 15.63 -10.18 -19.53
C ALA A 98 15.19 -9.56 -20.86
N ASP A 99 14.06 -8.86 -20.81
CA ASP A 99 13.50 -8.09 -21.91
C ASP A 99 13.04 -6.71 -21.40
N ALA A 100 12.64 -5.81 -22.29
CA ALA A 100 12.23 -4.45 -21.96
C ALA A 100 11.05 -4.37 -20.97
N GLN A 101 10.22 -5.41 -20.89
CA GLN A 101 9.00 -5.44 -20.07
C GLN A 101 8.93 -6.65 -19.12
N GLY A 102 9.96 -7.50 -19.09
CA GLY A 102 9.89 -8.78 -18.40
C GLY A 102 11.15 -9.61 -18.58
N PHE A 103 10.96 -10.92 -18.71
CA PHE A 103 12.03 -11.88 -18.98
C PHE A 103 11.44 -13.16 -19.56
N ARG A 104 12.29 -14.03 -20.10
CA ARG A 104 11.89 -15.33 -20.66
C ARG A 104 12.86 -16.41 -20.27
N PHE A 105 12.33 -17.64 -20.19
CA PHE A 105 13.10 -18.86 -20.07
C PHE A 105 13.12 -19.56 -21.44
N GLU A 106 14.23 -19.41 -22.14
CA GLU A 106 14.49 -20.11 -23.40
C GLU A 106 14.81 -21.57 -23.08
N GLY A 107 14.24 -22.51 -23.84
CA GLY A 107 14.38 -23.95 -23.60
C GLY A 107 13.26 -24.56 -22.75
N LEU A 108 12.34 -23.74 -22.22
CA LEU A 108 11.12 -24.20 -21.57
C LEU A 108 9.89 -23.98 -22.46
N PRO A 109 8.87 -24.86 -22.39
CA PRO A 109 7.58 -24.60 -23.00
C PRO A 109 6.96 -23.29 -22.48
N ALA A 110 6.17 -22.63 -23.32
CA ALA A 110 5.46 -21.43 -22.91
C ALA A 110 4.49 -21.71 -21.75
N GLY A 111 4.46 -20.82 -20.76
CA GLY A 111 3.57 -20.93 -19.61
C GLY A 111 4.07 -21.84 -18.48
N THR A 112 5.22 -22.51 -18.62
CA THR A 112 5.80 -23.31 -17.52
C THR A 112 6.20 -22.45 -16.32
N LEU A 113 6.77 -21.27 -16.57
CA LEU A 113 7.16 -20.32 -15.53
C LEU A 113 6.64 -18.91 -15.87
N PRO A 114 6.34 -18.07 -14.85
CA PRO A 114 6.05 -16.66 -15.05
C PRO A 114 7.19 -15.92 -15.78
N THR A 115 6.83 -14.97 -16.63
CA THR A 115 7.76 -14.21 -17.50
C THR A 115 7.67 -12.69 -17.33
N ARG A 116 6.82 -12.23 -16.40
CA ARG A 116 6.58 -10.80 -16.13
C ARG A 116 7.15 -10.38 -14.78
N TRP A 117 7.64 -9.15 -14.70
CA TRP A 117 7.91 -8.46 -13.44
C TRP A 117 6.60 -8.26 -12.65
N LEU A 118 6.68 -8.17 -11.33
CA LEU A 118 5.56 -7.72 -10.47
C LEU A 118 5.34 -6.23 -10.63
N ASP A 119 6.42 -5.47 -10.78
CA ASP A 119 6.39 -4.03 -11.01
C ASP A 119 7.00 -3.65 -12.36
N ALA A 120 6.28 -2.84 -13.14
CA ALA A 120 6.70 -2.44 -14.48
C ALA A 120 7.92 -1.51 -14.49
N GLY A 121 8.24 -0.85 -13.37
CA GLY A 121 9.45 -0.07 -13.17
C GLY A 121 10.68 -0.91 -12.86
N THR A 122 10.56 -2.23 -12.66
CA THR A 122 11.72 -3.12 -12.47
C THR A 122 12.50 -3.24 -13.78
N THR A 123 13.81 -3.00 -13.71
CA THR A 123 14.72 -3.14 -14.84
C THR A 123 15.98 -3.89 -14.43
N VAL A 124 16.67 -4.46 -15.43
CA VAL A 124 17.93 -5.17 -15.24
C VAL A 124 19.08 -4.27 -15.67
N ARG A 125 20.15 -4.23 -14.87
CA ARG A 125 21.37 -3.49 -15.17
C ARG A 125 22.51 -4.44 -15.55
N GLY A 126 23.12 -4.21 -16.71
CA GLY A 126 24.27 -4.99 -17.18
C GLY A 126 23.87 -6.30 -17.89
N PRO A 127 24.62 -7.41 -17.73
CA PRO A 127 24.35 -8.65 -18.44
C PRO A 127 22.98 -9.20 -18.07
N ALA A 128 22.11 -9.30 -19.08
CA ALA A 128 20.71 -9.66 -18.94
C ALA A 128 20.43 -11.11 -19.32
N THR A 129 21.39 -12.02 -19.12
CA THR A 129 21.29 -13.41 -19.54
C THR A 129 22.00 -14.33 -18.55
N LEU A 130 21.34 -15.43 -18.16
CA LEU A 130 21.84 -16.43 -17.23
C LEU A 130 21.63 -17.83 -17.80
N GLN A 131 22.65 -18.69 -17.70
CA GLN A 131 22.57 -20.11 -18.00
C GLN A 131 22.13 -20.88 -16.75
N LEU A 132 21.06 -21.68 -16.84
CA LEU A 132 20.46 -22.36 -15.69
C LEU A 132 20.73 -23.86 -15.64
N GLY A 133 21.36 -24.46 -16.65
CA GLY A 133 21.65 -25.89 -16.69
C GLY A 133 21.73 -26.42 -18.13
N PRO A 134 21.73 -27.75 -18.32
CA PRO A 134 21.43 -28.80 -17.34
C PRO A 134 22.58 -29.18 -16.41
N GLU A 135 23.77 -28.61 -16.61
CA GLU A 135 24.98 -28.97 -15.87
C GLU A 135 24.86 -28.61 -14.38
N PRO A 136 25.30 -29.50 -13.46
CA PRO A 136 25.22 -29.25 -12.02
C PRO A 136 26.22 -28.21 -11.52
N LEU A 137 27.33 -28.01 -12.24
CA LEU A 137 28.30 -26.97 -11.95
C LEU A 137 28.27 -25.93 -13.07
N ILE A 138 27.72 -24.77 -12.75
CA ILE A 138 27.79 -23.58 -13.59
C ILE A 138 28.77 -22.58 -12.97
N GLY A 139 29.34 -21.68 -13.77
CA GLY A 139 30.16 -20.59 -13.23
C GLY A 139 29.34 -19.61 -12.37
N PRO A 140 30.01 -18.71 -11.63
CA PRO A 140 29.32 -17.65 -10.90
C PRO A 140 28.56 -16.75 -11.87
N GLN A 141 27.30 -16.48 -11.54
CA GLN A 141 26.39 -15.71 -12.38
C GLN A 141 25.56 -14.77 -11.52
N GLN A 142 25.26 -13.60 -12.07
CA GLN A 142 24.51 -12.58 -11.36
C GLN A 142 23.68 -11.73 -12.31
N VAL A 143 22.57 -11.23 -11.80
CA VAL A 143 21.78 -10.19 -12.43
C VAL A 143 21.54 -9.07 -11.42
N LEU A 144 21.68 -7.82 -11.87
CA LEU A 144 21.41 -6.65 -11.05
C LEU A 144 20.02 -6.14 -11.39
N LEU A 145 19.17 -6.01 -10.38
CA LEU A 145 17.83 -5.45 -10.47
C LEU A 145 17.83 -4.04 -9.91
N THR A 146 17.17 -3.13 -10.62
CA THR A 146 16.96 -1.75 -10.19
C THR A 146 15.54 -1.31 -10.52
N HIS A 147 15.12 -0.19 -9.94
CA HIS A 147 13.79 0.38 -10.17
C HIS A 147 13.92 1.71 -10.91
N GLN A 148 13.11 1.93 -11.96
CA GLN A 148 13.21 3.10 -12.82
C GLN A 148 13.02 4.43 -12.08
N ALA A 149 12.14 4.48 -11.08
CA ALA A 149 11.94 5.68 -10.26
C ALA A 149 13.07 5.92 -9.24
N HIS A 150 13.87 4.90 -8.94
CA HIS A 150 14.91 4.91 -7.91
C HIS A 150 16.16 4.14 -8.40
N PRO A 151 16.85 4.63 -9.44
CA PRO A 151 17.96 3.92 -10.06
C PRO A 151 19.18 3.75 -9.12
N GLU A 152 19.25 4.54 -8.05
CA GLU A 152 20.24 4.39 -6.98
C GLU A 152 20.06 3.10 -6.18
N ARG A 153 18.85 2.53 -6.18
CA ARG A 153 18.55 1.27 -5.49
C ARG A 153 18.82 0.11 -6.43
N THR A 154 19.82 -0.68 -6.09
CA THR A 154 20.19 -1.86 -6.85
C THR A 154 20.30 -3.05 -5.92
N LEU A 155 19.64 -4.15 -6.28
CA LEU A 155 19.80 -5.45 -5.64
C LEU A 155 20.44 -6.42 -6.62
N ARG A 156 21.22 -7.35 -6.10
CA ARG A 156 21.83 -8.41 -6.89
C ARG A 156 21.11 -9.72 -6.62
N VAL A 157 20.81 -10.48 -7.68
CA VAL A 157 20.44 -11.88 -7.58
C VAL A 157 21.58 -12.70 -8.14
N ALA A 158 22.27 -13.47 -7.30
CA ALA A 158 23.54 -14.13 -7.65
C ALA A 158 23.60 -15.58 -7.19
N THR A 159 24.46 -16.35 -7.86
CA THR A 159 24.84 -17.72 -7.51
C THR A 159 26.34 -17.87 -7.76
N ASP A 160 27.02 -18.64 -6.91
CA ASP A 160 28.38 -19.12 -7.15
C ASP A 160 28.42 -20.38 -8.04
N GLY A 161 27.24 -20.89 -8.41
CA GLY A 161 27.07 -22.10 -9.20
C GLY A 161 26.87 -23.37 -8.38
N LEU A 162 27.14 -23.35 -7.08
CA LEU A 162 26.95 -24.47 -6.16
C LEU A 162 25.72 -24.26 -5.27
N ARG A 163 25.46 -23.00 -4.90
CA ARG A 163 24.33 -22.59 -4.06
C ARG A 163 23.13 -22.17 -4.91
N PRO A 164 21.92 -22.19 -4.34
CA PRO A 164 20.76 -21.55 -4.97
C PRO A 164 21.03 -20.08 -5.25
N PHE A 165 20.29 -19.49 -6.18
CA PHE A 165 20.31 -18.03 -6.37
C PHE A 165 19.84 -17.33 -5.08
N ALA A 166 20.60 -16.33 -4.64
CA ALA A 166 20.32 -15.54 -3.46
C ALA A 166 20.25 -14.05 -3.78
N VAL A 167 19.46 -13.32 -2.99
CA VAL A 167 19.38 -11.85 -3.07
C VAL A 167 20.44 -11.24 -2.16
N GLU A 168 21.26 -10.37 -2.71
CA GLU A 168 22.38 -9.74 -2.04
C GLU A 168 22.35 -8.22 -2.30
N PRO A 169 22.61 -7.37 -1.29
CA PRO A 169 22.80 -5.95 -1.52
C PRO A 169 24.09 -5.70 -2.32
N LEU A 170 24.13 -4.62 -3.09
CA LEU A 170 25.37 -4.16 -3.70
C LEU A 170 26.28 -3.58 -2.60
N PRO A 171 27.57 -3.96 -2.55
CA PRO A 171 28.51 -3.45 -1.54
C PRO A 171 28.81 -1.96 -1.69
#